data_AF-A0A3M2VML8-F1
#
_entry.id   AF-A0A3M2VML8-F1
#
_cell.length_a   1.000
_cell.length_b   1.000
_cell.length_c   1.000
_cell.angle_alpha   90.00
_cell.angle_beta   90.00
_cell.angle_gamma   90.00
#
_symmetry.space_group_name_H-M   'P 1'
#
loop_
_entity.id
_entity.type
_entity.pdbx_description
1 polymer ?
#
loop_
_entity_poly.entity_id
_entity_poly.type
_entity_poly.pdbx_seq_one_letter_code
_entity_poly.pdbx_strand_id
1 'polypeptide(L)' 'MLPSAANFIFARHPQHDAAALAAKLREQGVIVRHFKQQRIAQFLRISIGTPEQHQALLEGLSDI' A
#
# COMPACT_ATOMS: atom_id res chain seq x y z
N MET A 1 -16.37 -6.22 -21.97
CA MET A 1 -15.00 -5.80 -21.62
C MET A 1 -14.78 -6.16 -20.16
N LEU A 2 -13.80 -6.99 -19.82
CA LEU A 2 -13.39 -7.19 -18.42
C LEU A 2 -12.12 -6.35 -18.20
N PRO A 3 -12.25 -5.07 -17.81
CA PRO A 3 -11.07 -4.32 -17.40
C PRO A 3 -10.72 -4.76 -15.98
N SER A 4 -9.78 -5.68 -15.85
CA SER A 4 -9.06 -5.85 -14.60
C SER A 4 -7.59 -6.07 -14.91
N ALA A 5 -6.93 -4.98 -15.30
CA ALA A 5 -5.50 -4.87 -15.07
C ALA A 5 -5.34 -4.75 -13.55
N ALA A 6 -4.77 -5.77 -12.92
CA ALA A 6 -4.45 -5.87 -11.50
C ALA A 6 -4.63 -4.56 -10.70
N ASN A 7 -5.69 -4.50 -9.88
CA ASN A 7 -6.00 -3.38 -8.98
C ASN A 7 -5.01 -3.29 -7.80
N PHE A 8 -3.72 -3.54 -8.01
CA PHE A 8 -2.72 -3.46 -6.96
C PHE A 8 -1.41 -2.85 -7.44
N ILE A 9 -0.77 -2.09 -6.56
CA ILE A 9 0.54 -1.49 -6.75
C ILE A 9 1.52 -2.14 -5.79
N PHE A 10 2.73 -2.40 -6.25
CA PHE A 10 3.84 -2.85 -5.41
C PHE A 10 4.78 -1.65 -5.17
N ALA A 11 4.69 -1.07 -3.98
CA ALA A 11 5.43 0.14 -3.61
C ALA A 11 6.42 -0.18 -2.49
N ARG A 12 7.57 0.52 -2.48
CA ARG A 12 8.50 0.51 -1.35
C ARG A 12 8.84 1.95 -0.98
N HIS A 13 9.01 2.21 0.31
CA HIS A 13 9.52 3.49 0.76
C HIS A 13 11.02 3.38 1.04
N PRO A 14 11.86 4.29 0.50
CA PRO A 14 13.31 4.20 0.68
C PRO A 14 13.77 4.51 2.11
N GLN A 15 13.00 5.31 2.85
CA GLN A 15 13.38 5.81 4.19
C GLN A 15 12.55 5.23 5.34
N HIS A 16 11.47 4.47 5.05
CA HIS A 16 10.54 3.97 6.05
C HIS A 16 10.30 2.48 5.89
N ASP A 17 10.13 1.79 7.02
CA ASP A 17 9.82 0.37 7.02
C ASP A 17 8.43 0.09 6.48
N ALA A 18 8.35 -0.87 5.55
CA ALA A 18 7.09 -1.29 4.96
C ALA A 18 6.13 -1.84 6.01
N ALA A 19 6.61 -2.49 7.07
CA ALA A 19 5.74 -2.96 8.15
C ALA A 19 5.02 -1.80 8.88
N ALA A 20 5.73 -0.69 9.14
CA ALA A 20 5.17 0.48 9.80
C ALA A 20 4.17 1.22 8.89
N LEU A 21 4.54 1.38 7.61
CA LEU A 21 3.65 1.90 6.58
C LEU A 21 2.38 1.06 6.43
N ALA A 22 2.51 -0.27 6.48
CA ALA A 22 1.37 -1.16 6.39
C ALA A 22 0.40 -0.97 7.55
N ALA A 23 0.92 -0.74 8.75
CA ALA A 23 0.11 -0.45 9.92
C ALA A 23 -0.63 0.89 9.76
N LYS A 24 0.07 1.99 9.43
CA LYS A 24 -0.53 3.31 9.19
C LYS A 24 -1.64 3.26 8.12
N LEU A 25 -1.35 2.65 6.96
CA LEU A 25 -2.31 2.54 5.86
C LEU A 25 -3.55 1.73 6.26
N ARG A 26 -3.38 0.68 7.09
CA ARG A 26 -4.49 -0.10 7.61
C ARG A 26 -5.39 0.71 8.55
N GLU A 27 -4.83 1.61 9.36
CA GLU A 27 -5.61 2.52 10.20
C GLU A 27 -6.45 3.51 9.37
N GLN A 28 -5.95 3.92 8.21
CA GLN A 28 -6.68 4.75 7.25
C GLN A 28 -7.69 3.99 6.38
N GLY A 29 -7.93 2.70 6.67
CA GLY A 29 -8.88 1.87 5.92
C GLY A 29 -8.35 1.34 4.58
N VAL A 30 -7.05 1.53 4.29
CA VAL A 30 -6.41 1.00 3.09
C VAL A 30 -5.90 -0.42 3.37
N ILE A 31 -6.47 -1.41 2.68
CA ILE A 31 -6.06 -2.81 2.83
C ILE A 31 -4.77 -3.04 2.05
N VAL A 32 -3.67 -3.15 2.78
CA VAL A 32 -2.34 -3.45 2.22
C VAL A 32 -1.82 -4.78 2.72
N ARG A 33 -1.07 -5.47 1.86
CA ARG A 33 -0.40 -6.74 2.18
C ARG A 33 1.10 -6.52 2.21
N HIS A 34 1.66 -6.64 3.41
CA HIS A 34 3.09 -6.71 3.64
C HIS A 34 3.56 -8.17 3.56
N PHE A 35 4.71 -8.41 2.93
CA PHE A 35 5.32 -9.72 2.84
C PHE A 35 6.55 -9.78 3.75
N LYS A 36 6.65 -10.81 4.61
CA LYS A 36 7.80 -10.99 5.52
C LYS A 36 9.00 -11.69 4.88
N GLN A 37 8.99 -11.94 3.57
CA GLN A 37 10.12 -12.57 2.87
C GLN A 37 11.26 -11.56 2.73
N GLN A 38 12.48 -11.92 3.14
CA GLN A 38 13.64 -10.99 3.20
C GLN A 38 13.86 -10.17 1.92
N ARG A 39 13.61 -10.75 0.73
CA ARG A 39 13.79 -10.05 -0.57
C ARG A 39 12.72 -8.99 -0.86
N ILE A 40 11.52 -9.14 -0.29
CA ILE A 40 10.37 -8.24 -0.51
C ILE A 40 9.84 -7.64 0.80
N ALA A 41 10.63 -7.72 1.87
CA ALA A 41 10.26 -7.24 3.19
C ALA A 41 10.01 -5.74 3.21
N GLN A 42 10.68 -4.98 2.35
CA GLN A 42 10.45 -3.53 2.21
C GLN A 42 9.36 -3.17 1.20
N PHE A 43 8.64 -4.16 0.66
CA PHE A 43 7.60 -3.89 -0.33
C PHE A 43 6.20 -4.11 0.25
N LEU A 44 5.29 -3.26 -0.21
CA LEU A 44 3.89 -3.21 0.11
C LEU A 44 3.10 -3.53 -1.15
N ARG A 45 2.23 -4.53 -1.08
CA ARG A 45 1.20 -4.71 -2.11
C ARG A 45 -0.06 -4.00 -1.65
N ILE A 46 -0.35 -2.88 -2.30
CA ILE A 46 -1.49 -2.04 -1.99
C ILE A 46 -2.57 -2.30 -3.03
N SER A 47 -3.77 -2.68 -2.60
CA SER A 47 -4.89 -2.82 -3.53
C SER A 47 -5.66 -1.50 -3.64
N ILE A 48 -5.80 -0.99 -4.86
CA ILE A 48 -6.56 0.22 -5.17
C ILE A 48 -7.94 -0.19 -5.64
N GLY A 49 -8.94 -0.08 -4.78
CA GLY A 49 -10.34 -0.36 -5.12
C GLY A 49 -11.06 0.93 -5.52
N THR A 50 -11.52 1.69 -4.53
CA THR A 50 -12.31 2.91 -4.71
C THR A 50 -11.45 4.18 -4.73
N PRO A 51 -11.92 5.28 -5.35
CA PRO A 51 -11.21 6.56 -5.31
C PRO A 51 -10.97 7.08 -3.87
N GLU A 52 -11.83 6.75 -2.92
CA GLU A 52 -11.63 7.09 -1.50
C GLU A 52 -10.40 6.39 -0.91
N GLN A 53 -10.18 5.11 -1.27
CA GLN A 53 -8.97 4.38 -0.87
C GLN A 53 -7.72 4.96 -1.52
N HIS A 54 -7.84 5.52 -2.73
CA HIS A 54 -6.74 6.21 -3.39
C HIS A 54 -6.37 7.50 -2.66
N GLN A 55 -7.36 8.27 -2.20
CA GLN A 55 -7.13 9.48 -1.41
C GLN A 55 -6.49 9.16 -0.06
N ALA A 56 -7.01 8.17 0.67
CA ALA A 56 -6.44 7.73 1.95
C ALA A 56 -4.99 7.25 1.82
N LEU A 57 -4.66 6.59 0.70
CA LEU A 57 -3.29 6.21 0.38
C LEU A 57 -2.39 7.42 0.13
N LEU A 58 -2.86 8.40 -0.64
CA LEU A 58 -2.10 9.62 -0.93
C LEU A 58 -1.88 10.45 0.34
N GLU A 59 -2.87 10.55 1.22
CA GLU A 59 -2.72 11.22 2.52
C GLU A 59 -1.74 10.47 3.42
N GLY A 60 -1.85 9.15 3.51
CA GLY A 60 -0.92 8.31 4.28
C GLY A 60 0.52 8.38 3.79
N LEU A 61 0.74 8.58 2.48
CA LEU A 61 2.07 8.75 1.88
C LEU A 61 2.57 10.18 1.93
N SER A 62 1.70 11.19 2.02
CA SER A 62 2.08 12.60 2.12
C SER A 62 2.44 13.03 3.54
N ASP A 63 1.98 12.28 4.55
CA ASP A 63 2.30 12.44 5.98
C ASP A 63 3.63 11.75 6.39
N ILE A 64 4.40 11.27 5.41
CA ILE A 64 5.65 10.50 5.60
C ILE A 64 6.77 11.17 4.79
#